data_AF-A0AA88CPT3-F1
#
_entry.id   AF-A0AA88CPT3-F1
#
_cell.length_a   1.000
_cell.length_b   1.000
_cell.length_c   1.000
_cell.angle_alpha   90.00
_cell.angle_beta   90.00
_cell.angle_gamma   90.00
#
_symmetry.space_group_name_H-M   'P 1'
#
loop_
_entity.id
_entity.type
_entity.pdbx_description
1 polymer ?
#
loop_
_entity_poly.entity_id
_entity_poly.type
_entity_poly.pdbx_seq_one_letter_code
_entity_poly.pdbx_strand_id
1 'polypeptide(L)'
;MAELVIIETVLGVAFNKLVEAVDHVEHGLCMSDSALVDLKRTVDRLKPKIDEIVLLNQRLENSSDEEIRELVLKAEQIVRKCSEVAWWNYWRKYAYSKKLRRLDLSLRRLIEIDLQLDQRITMMQVSAQVEDLRRSVLMETRERKSGRKIFIRSRTRILRVVSSVKRSVLTTPSWIFLCFISLFKIQNWGYQKLTRYAPTTLKFHSYDQGLLQSWTVRKPHRRISHK
;
A
#
# COMPACT_ATOMS: atom_id res chain seq x y z
N MET A 1 17.03 -4.55 25.44
CA MET A 1 17.47 -5.64 24.54
C MET A 1 17.27 -5.24 23.08
N ALA A 2 17.77 -4.07 22.66
CA ALA A 2 17.50 -3.48 21.34
C ALA A 2 18.77 -3.23 20.51
N GLU A 3 19.91 -3.79 20.92
CA GLU A 3 21.22 -3.53 20.30
C GLU A 3 21.73 -4.66 19.38
N LEU A 4 20.96 -5.73 19.13
CA LEU A 4 21.53 -6.95 18.55
C LEU A 4 20.75 -7.57 17.38
N VAL A 5 20.01 -6.76 16.62
CA VAL A 5 19.41 -7.20 15.33
C VAL A 5 19.94 -6.36 14.17
N ILE A 6 21.14 -5.80 14.33
CA ILE A 6 21.78 -5.01 13.28
C ILE A 6 22.41 -6.01 12.29
N ILE A 7 21.69 -6.21 11.18
CA ILE A 7 22.19 -6.61 9.85
C ILE A 7 22.39 -8.11 9.59
N GLU A 8 21.33 -8.79 9.14
CA GLU A 8 21.45 -9.90 8.18
C GLU A 8 20.79 -9.52 6.85
N THR A 9 21.17 -8.36 6.30
CA THR A 9 20.89 -8.02 4.90
C THR A 9 22.19 -8.01 4.13
N VAL A 10 22.15 -8.48 2.88
CA VAL A 10 23.35 -8.59 2.03
C VAL A 10 24.06 -7.23 1.89
N LEU A 11 23.28 -6.15 1.79
CA LEU A 11 23.81 -4.78 1.71
C LEU A 11 24.55 -4.37 2.99
N GLY A 12 23.94 -4.54 4.16
CA GLY A 12 24.59 -4.11 5.41
C GLY A 12 25.84 -4.93 5.70
N VAL A 13 25.85 -6.24 5.40
CA VAL A 13 27.07 -7.07 5.52
C VAL A 13 28.17 -6.54 4.60
N ALA A 14 27.85 -6.20 3.35
CA ALA A 14 28.82 -5.62 2.42
C ALA A 14 29.34 -4.26 2.92
N PHE A 15 28.47 -3.44 3.49
CA PHE A 15 28.84 -2.11 4.00
C PHE A 15 29.74 -2.20 5.23
N ASN A 16 29.48 -3.13 6.16
CA ASN A 16 30.35 -3.36 7.31
C ASN A 16 31.76 -3.78 6.89
N LYS A 17 31.89 -4.64 5.88
CA LYS A 17 33.20 -5.01 5.32
C LYS A 17 33.95 -3.81 4.74
N LEU A 18 33.24 -2.86 4.12
CA LEU A 18 33.85 -1.62 3.64
C LEU A 18 34.36 -0.78 4.83
N VAL A 19 33.56 -0.61 5.89
CA VAL A 19 33.96 0.12 7.10
C VAL A 19 35.23 -0.49 7.70
N GLU A 20 35.24 -1.81 7.91
CA GLU A 20 36.40 -2.54 8.43
C GLU A 20 37.64 -2.38 7.55
N ALA A 21 37.47 -2.44 6.22
CA ALA A 21 38.58 -2.26 5.28
C ALA A 21 39.16 -0.85 5.36
N VAL A 22 38.32 0.18 5.46
CA VAL A 22 38.76 1.58 5.58
C VAL A 22 39.52 1.81 6.89
N ASP A 23 38.99 1.31 8.01
CA ASP A 23 39.63 1.41 9.33
C ASP A 23 40.99 0.69 9.36
N HIS A 24 41.06 -0.51 8.76
CA HIS A 24 42.32 -1.26 8.67
C HIS A 24 43.41 -0.50 7.92
N VAL A 25 43.05 0.13 6.80
CA VAL A 25 44.02 0.88 5.97
C VAL A 25 44.45 2.18 6.68
N GLU A 26 43.55 2.83 7.42
CA GLU A 26 43.88 4.04 8.18
C GLU A 26 44.93 3.78 9.26
N HIS A 27 44.80 2.67 10.00
CA HIS A 27 45.75 2.32 11.05
C HIS A 27 47.11 1.81 10.52
N GLY A 28 47.15 1.25 9.31
CA GLY A 28 48.36 0.63 8.74
C GLY A 28 49.25 1.56 7.91
N LEU A 29 48.74 2.70 7.43
CA LEU A 29 49.52 3.61 6.57
C LEU A 29 50.19 4.71 7.40
N CYS A 30 51.52 4.67 7.49
CA CYS A 30 52.36 5.69 8.12
C CYS A 30 52.26 7.11 7.45
N MET A 31 51.46 7.23 6.40
CA MET A 31 51.08 8.50 5.75
C MET A 31 49.61 8.35 5.37
N SER A 32 48.70 8.85 6.21
CA SER A 32 47.28 8.92 5.91
C SER A 32 47.07 9.83 4.70
N ASP A 33 46.90 9.21 3.53
CA ASP A 33 46.55 9.89 2.28
C ASP A 33 45.25 10.67 2.50
N SER A 34 45.20 11.94 2.11
CA SER A 34 44.00 12.77 2.25
C SER A 34 42.79 12.16 1.54
N ALA A 35 43.01 11.40 0.46
CA ALA A 35 41.96 10.66 -0.22
C ALA A 35 41.32 9.57 0.66
N LEU A 36 42.08 8.94 1.55
CA LEU A 36 41.56 7.92 2.47
C LEU A 36 40.76 8.57 3.61
N VAL A 37 41.23 9.70 4.13
CA VAL A 37 40.53 10.48 5.17
C VAL A 37 39.19 11.00 4.65
N ASP A 38 39.17 11.53 3.42
CA ASP A 38 37.93 11.99 2.79
C ASP A 38 36.96 10.83 2.56
N LEU A 39 37.45 9.69 2.09
CA LEU A 39 36.65 8.49 1.91
C LEU A 39 36.05 8.00 3.24
N LYS A 40 36.86 7.94 4.32
CA LYS A 40 36.38 7.55 5.65
C LYS A 40 35.25 8.45 6.13
N ARG A 41 35.44 9.76 6.03
CA ARG A 41 34.39 10.74 6.37
C ARG A 41 33.10 10.49 5.59
N THR A 42 33.19 10.14 4.31
CA THR A 42 32.02 9.82 3.49
C THR A 42 31.37 8.51 3.92
N VAL A 43 32.14 7.45 4.20
CA VAL A 43 31.64 6.17 4.72
C VAL A 43 30.96 6.35 6.08
N ASP A 44 31.52 7.13 6.99
CA ASP A 44 30.92 7.43 8.29
C ASP A 44 29.59 8.18 8.15
N ARG A 45 29.50 9.13 7.21
CA ARG A 45 28.25 9.84 6.88
C ARG A 45 27.21 8.92 6.23
N LEU A 46 27.65 7.90 5.50
CA LEU A 46 26.78 6.91 4.85
C LEU A 46 26.16 5.93 5.83
N LYS A 47 26.90 5.55 6.88
CA LYS A 47 26.49 4.54 7.85
C LYS A 47 25.04 4.70 8.35
N PRO A 48 24.62 5.85 8.92
CA PRO A 48 23.24 5.99 9.39
C PRO A 48 22.19 5.89 8.27
N LYS A 49 22.55 6.19 7.01
CA LYS A 49 21.64 6.06 5.86
C LYS A 49 21.49 4.63 5.38
N ILE A 50 22.58 3.88 5.35
CA ILE A 50 22.54 2.45 5.04
C ILE A 50 21.76 1.70 6.12
N ASP A 51 21.95 2.04 7.39
CA ASP A 51 21.18 1.44 8.49
C ASP A 51 19.67 1.70 8.34
N GLU A 52 19.29 2.92 7.96
CA GLU A 52 17.90 3.30 7.67
C GLU A 52 17.32 2.47 6.50
N ILE A 53 18.07 2.33 5.40
CA ILE A 53 17.68 1.52 4.24
C ILE A 53 17.48 0.06 4.63
N VAL A 54 18.45 -0.53 5.34
CA VAL A 54 18.40 -1.93 5.79
C VAL A 54 17.17 -2.19 6.68
N LEU A 55 16.86 -1.27 7.60
CA LEU A 55 15.68 -1.38 8.47
C LEU A 55 14.36 -1.27 7.69
N LEU A 56 14.31 -0.38 6.69
CA LEU A 56 13.13 -0.22 5.84
C LEU A 56 12.90 -1.45 4.95
N ASN A 57 13.96 -1.99 4.36
CA ASN A 57 13.88 -3.16 3.49
C ASN A 57 13.41 -4.41 4.23
N GLN A 58 13.86 -4.61 5.48
CA GLN A 58 13.36 -5.67 6.35
C GLN A 58 11.85 -5.57 6.60
N ARG A 59 11.29 -4.35 6.63
CA ARG A 59 9.84 -4.13 6.83
C ARG A 59 9.03 -4.28 5.55
N LEU A 60 9.65 -4.08 4.39
CA LEU A 60 8.95 -3.98 3.10
C LEU A 60 9.10 -5.23 2.22
N GLU A 61 9.89 -6.23 2.63
CA GLU A 61 10.15 -7.49 1.88
C GLU A 61 10.49 -7.27 0.39
N ASN A 62 11.01 -6.10 0.04
CA ASN A 62 11.36 -5.72 -1.32
C ASN A 62 12.42 -4.65 -1.28
N SER A 63 13.61 -4.98 -1.79
CA SER A 63 14.59 -3.96 -2.15
C SER A 63 15.59 -4.52 -3.15
N SER A 64 15.50 -4.05 -4.39
CA SER A 64 16.54 -4.20 -5.38
C SER A 64 17.62 -3.12 -5.15
N ASP A 65 18.38 -3.25 -4.06
CA ASP A 65 19.53 -2.36 -3.78
C ASP A 65 20.81 -2.85 -4.46
N GLU A 66 20.66 -3.51 -5.61
CA GLU A 66 21.76 -4.15 -6.33
C GLU A 66 22.86 -3.14 -6.68
N GLU A 67 22.48 -1.96 -7.19
CA GLU A 67 23.43 -0.91 -7.58
C GLU A 67 24.23 -0.37 -6.37
N ILE A 68 23.54 -0.14 -5.25
CA ILE A 68 24.18 0.29 -3.99
C ILE A 68 25.13 -0.81 -3.52
N ARG A 69 24.70 -2.07 -3.56
CA ARG A 69 25.50 -3.21 -3.15
C ARG A 69 26.74 -3.36 -4.01
N GLU A 70 26.62 -3.32 -5.33
CA GLU A 70 27.73 -3.41 -6.25
C GLU A 70 28.75 -2.28 -6.02
N LEU A 71 28.28 -1.05 -5.79
CA LEU A 71 29.15 0.07 -5.48
C LEU A 71 29.91 -0.16 -4.16
N VAL A 72 29.24 -0.64 -3.12
CA VAL A 72 29.85 -0.94 -1.82
C VAL A 72 30.87 -2.08 -1.91
N LEU A 73 30.57 -3.15 -2.65
CA LEU A 73 31.53 -4.25 -2.87
C LEU A 73 32.75 -3.79 -3.66
N LYS A 74 32.54 -2.95 -4.68
CA LYS A 74 33.64 -2.35 -5.45
C LYS A 74 34.49 -1.42 -4.59
N ALA A 75 33.86 -0.67 -3.68
CA ALA A 75 34.54 0.19 -2.72
C ALA A 75 35.48 -0.63 -1.83
N GLU A 76 34.96 -1.70 -1.21
CA GLU A 76 35.73 -2.60 -0.34
C GLU A 76 36.93 -3.18 -1.08
N GLN A 77 36.72 -3.69 -2.30
CA GLN A 77 37.79 -4.29 -3.08
C GLN A 77 38.91 -3.29 -3.42
N ILE A 78 38.58 -2.03 -3.71
CA ILE A 78 39.57 -0.99 -4.01
C ILE A 78 40.38 -0.65 -2.76
N VAL A 79 39.71 -0.49 -1.61
CA VAL A 79 40.32 -0.16 -0.32
C VAL A 79 41.27 -1.27 0.13
N ARG A 80 40.83 -2.53 0.04
CA ARG A 80 41.67 -3.69 0.37
C ARG A 80 42.89 -3.82 -0.56
N LYS A 81 42.72 -3.61 -1.87
CA LYS A 81 43.85 -3.58 -2.80
C LYS A 81 44.83 -2.43 -2.55
N CYS A 82 44.41 -1.39 -1.83
CA CYS A 82 45.27 -0.29 -1.44
C CYS A 82 46.19 -0.66 -0.25
N SER A 83 45.71 -1.45 0.72
CA SER A 83 46.55 -1.89 1.84
C SER A 83 47.64 -2.87 1.43
N GLU A 84 47.42 -3.64 0.37
CA GLU A 84 48.41 -4.59 -0.19
C GLU A 84 49.60 -3.90 -0.90
N VAL A 85 49.54 -2.58 -1.11
CA VAL A 85 50.61 -1.85 -1.79
C VAL A 85 51.78 -1.61 -0.82
N ALA A 86 52.93 -2.20 -1.15
CA ALA A 86 54.17 -2.00 -0.40
C ALA A 86 54.50 -0.51 -0.23
N TRP A 87 55.03 -0.15 0.95
CA TRP A 87 55.21 1.25 1.34
C TRP A 87 56.14 2.04 0.41
N TRP A 88 57.13 1.36 -0.20
CA TRP A 88 58.09 1.92 -1.15
C TRP A 88 57.54 2.14 -2.57
N ASN A 89 56.35 1.61 -2.89
CA ASN A 89 55.80 1.70 -4.23
C ASN A 89 54.97 2.99 -4.43
N TYR A 90 55.68 4.12 -4.51
CA TYR A 90 55.07 5.46 -4.65
C TYR A 90 54.16 5.60 -5.88
N TRP A 91 54.55 5.03 -7.02
CA TRP A 91 53.74 5.11 -8.25
C TRP A 91 52.40 4.38 -8.11
N ARG A 92 52.40 3.17 -7.52
CA ARG A 92 51.14 2.47 -7.23
C ARG A 92 50.32 3.22 -6.19
N LYS A 93 50.94 3.76 -5.13
CA LYS A 93 50.22 4.58 -4.13
C LYS A 93 49.50 5.77 -4.77
N TYR A 94 50.18 6.51 -5.64
CA TYR A 94 49.55 7.61 -6.39
C TYR A 94 48.37 7.13 -7.25
N ALA A 95 48.52 5.99 -7.93
CA ALA A 95 47.44 5.41 -8.72
C ALA A 95 46.23 5.01 -7.86
N TYR A 96 46.44 4.45 -6.67
CA TYR A 96 45.35 4.12 -5.74
C TYR A 96 44.74 5.36 -5.10
N SER A 97 45.51 6.39 -4.75
CA SER A 97 44.99 7.68 -4.28
C SER A 97 43.95 8.25 -5.25
N LYS A 98 44.27 8.24 -6.55
CA LYS A 98 43.33 8.66 -7.61
C LYS A 98 42.08 7.78 -7.69
N LYS A 99 42.21 6.46 -7.43
CA LYS A 99 41.06 5.54 -7.39
C LYS A 99 40.18 5.80 -6.17
N LEU A 100 40.77 6.00 -4.99
CA LEU A 100 40.06 6.33 -3.75
C LEU A 100 39.30 7.64 -3.89
N ARG A 101 39.90 8.67 -4.51
CA ARG A 101 39.20 9.94 -4.78
C ARG A 101 38.02 9.78 -5.74
N ARG A 102 38.15 8.94 -6.78
CA ARG A 102 37.03 8.63 -7.68
C ARG A 102 35.92 7.87 -6.94
N LEU A 103 36.31 6.96 -6.06
CA LEU A 103 35.38 6.19 -5.24
C LEU A 103 34.59 7.10 -4.28
N ASP A 104 35.28 7.99 -3.57
CA ASP A 104 34.67 8.99 -2.69
C ASP A 104 33.63 9.84 -3.46
N LEU A 105 33.98 10.31 -4.67
CA LEU A 105 33.05 11.04 -5.52
C LEU A 105 31.82 10.21 -5.92
N SER A 106 32.00 8.93 -6.25
CA SER A 106 30.88 8.04 -6.57
C SER A 106 29.96 7.83 -5.36
N LEU A 107 30.52 7.62 -4.17
CA LEU A 107 29.74 7.47 -2.93
C LEU A 107 29.00 8.76 -2.57
N ARG A 108 29.64 9.92 -2.72
CA ARG A 108 28.97 11.22 -2.50
C ARG A 108 27.82 11.46 -3.47
N ARG A 109 28.01 11.16 -4.76
CA ARG A 109 26.93 11.29 -5.76
C ARG A 109 25.72 10.42 -5.43
N LEU A 110 25.96 9.19 -4.98
CA LEU A 110 24.89 8.30 -4.56
C LEU A 110 24.05 8.92 -3.43
N ILE A 111 24.70 9.54 -2.44
CA ILE A 111 24.02 10.17 -1.30
C ILE A 111 23.32 11.47 -1.71
N GLU A 112 24.02 12.32 -2.45
CA GLU A 112 23.62 13.72 -2.65
C GLU A 112 22.66 13.87 -3.82
N ILE A 113 22.79 13.03 -4.84
CA ILE A 113 22.03 13.15 -6.08
C ILE A 113 21.06 11.99 -6.17
N ASP A 114 21.55 10.76 -6.29
CA ASP A 114 20.72 9.63 -6.71
C ASP A 114 19.66 9.31 -5.65
N LEU A 115 20.07 9.11 -4.39
CA LEU A 115 19.15 8.81 -3.30
C LEU A 115 18.17 9.97 -3.00
N GLN A 116 18.61 11.22 -3.12
CA GLN A 116 17.73 12.38 -2.90
C GLN A 116 16.70 12.56 -4.01
N LEU A 117 17.10 12.34 -5.25
CA LEU A 117 16.20 12.39 -6.41
C LEU A 117 15.17 11.27 -6.33
N ASP A 118 15.59 10.04 -6.04
CA ASP A 118 14.69 8.89 -5.91
C ASP A 118 13.68 9.09 -4.78
N GLN A 119 14.12 9.62 -3.63
CA GLN A 119 13.22 10.01 -2.54
C GLN A 119 12.18 11.05 -2.99
N ARG A 120 12.59 12.09 -3.72
CA ARG A 120 11.65 13.10 -4.24
C ARG A 120 10.67 12.51 -5.23
N ILE A 121 11.14 11.69 -6.18
CA ILE A 121 10.29 11.05 -7.19
C ILE A 121 9.26 10.14 -6.51
N THR A 122 9.72 9.31 -5.57
CA THR A 122 8.85 8.43 -4.78
C THR A 122 7.81 9.23 -3.99
N MET A 123 8.22 10.33 -3.34
CA MET A 123 7.31 11.21 -2.61
C MET A 123 6.24 11.83 -3.54
N MET A 124 6.62 12.24 -4.75
CA MET A 124 5.69 12.76 -5.75
C MET A 124 4.71 11.70 -6.21
N GLN A 125 5.18 10.47 -6.48
CA GLN A 125 4.33 9.35 -6.87
C GLN A 125 3.32 8.99 -5.77
N VAL A 126 3.78 8.90 -4.52
CA VAL A 126 2.90 8.64 -3.36
C VAL A 126 1.88 9.78 -3.20
N SER A 127 2.30 11.04 -3.32
CA SER A 127 1.37 12.17 -3.25
C SER A 127 0.32 12.14 -4.35
N ALA A 128 0.69 11.74 -5.57
CA ALA A 128 -0.24 11.59 -6.68
C ALA A 128 -1.24 10.46 -6.41
N GLN A 129 -0.76 9.29 -5.97
CA GLN A 129 -1.61 8.16 -5.60
C GLN A 129 -2.57 8.48 -4.46
N VAL A 130 -2.11 9.23 -3.45
CA VAL A 130 -2.95 9.66 -2.32
C VAL A 130 -4.05 10.62 -2.79
N GLU A 131 -3.76 11.53 -3.71
CA GLU A 131 -4.78 12.42 -4.28
C GLU A 131 -5.77 11.67 -5.18
N ASP A 132 -5.32 10.69 -5.97
CA ASP A 132 -6.21 9.83 -6.75
C ASP A 132 -7.11 8.97 -5.87
N LEU A 133 -6.57 8.41 -4.78
CA LEU A 133 -7.33 7.69 -3.78
C LEU A 133 -8.35 8.62 -3.09
N ARG A 134 -7.93 9.83 -2.71
CA ARG A 134 -8.80 10.85 -2.10
C ARG A 134 -9.97 11.20 -3.02
N ARG A 135 -9.73 11.38 -4.32
CA ARG A 135 -10.78 11.61 -5.32
C ARG A 135 -11.74 10.43 -5.39
N SER A 136 -11.21 9.20 -5.45
CA SER A 136 -12.02 7.98 -5.53
C SER A 136 -12.96 7.85 -4.32
N VAL A 137 -12.44 8.06 -3.10
CA VAL A 137 -13.23 8.05 -1.86
C VAL A 137 -14.27 9.18 -1.83
N LEU A 138 -13.94 10.37 -2.31
CA LEU A 138 -14.90 11.48 -2.42
C LEU A 138 -16.06 11.17 -3.38
N MET A 139 -15.78 10.48 -4.48
CA MET A 139 -16.82 10.05 -5.42
C MET A 139 -17.75 9.00 -4.79
N GLU A 140 -17.20 7.98 -4.14
CA GLU A 140 -18.01 6.97 -3.43
C GLU A 140 -18.88 7.59 -2.32
N THR A 141 -18.33 8.51 -1.54
CA THR A 141 -19.09 9.19 -0.47
C THR A 141 -20.21 10.08 -1.04
N ARG A 142 -20.01 10.68 -2.22
CA ARG A 142 -21.06 11.42 -2.94
C ARG A 142 -22.17 10.50 -3.43
N GLU A 143 -21.84 9.36 -4.03
CA GLU A 143 -22.83 8.39 -4.48
C GLU A 143 -23.65 7.83 -3.31
N ARG A 144 -23.01 7.44 -2.21
CA ARG A 144 -23.71 7.00 -0.99
C ARG A 144 -24.65 8.07 -0.45
N LYS A 145 -24.25 9.35 -0.44
CA LYS A 145 -25.13 10.47 -0.02
C LYS A 145 -26.30 10.67 -0.98
N SER A 146 -26.07 10.56 -2.29
CA SER A 146 -27.11 10.67 -3.31
C SER A 146 -28.16 9.57 -3.16
N GLY A 147 -27.73 8.30 -3.07
CA GLY A 147 -28.63 7.16 -2.84
C GLY A 147 -29.43 7.29 -1.53
N ARG A 148 -28.79 7.77 -0.45
CA ARG A 148 -29.47 8.03 0.83
C ARG A 148 -30.51 9.15 0.73
N LYS A 149 -30.21 10.24 0.02
CA LYS A 149 -31.18 11.33 -0.26
C LYS A 149 -32.37 10.83 -1.07
N ILE A 150 -32.11 10.02 -2.11
CA ILE A 150 -33.16 9.41 -2.94
C ILE A 150 -34.06 8.53 -2.08
N PHE A 151 -33.48 7.63 -1.27
CA PHE A 151 -34.23 6.75 -0.37
C PHE A 151 -35.10 7.51 0.66
N ILE A 152 -34.56 8.56 1.29
CA ILE A 152 -35.31 9.40 2.25
C ILE A 152 -36.47 10.13 1.55
N ARG A 153 -36.24 10.66 0.35
CA ARG A 153 -37.27 11.35 -0.45
C ARG A 153 -38.39 10.39 -0.87
N SER A 154 -38.06 9.16 -1.25
CA SER A 154 -39.04 8.11 -1.55
C SER A 154 -39.87 7.76 -0.32
N ARG A 155 -39.23 7.53 0.83
CA ARG A 155 -39.91 7.18 2.09
C ARG A 155 -40.86 8.29 2.57
N THR A 156 -40.48 9.56 2.44
CA THR A 156 -41.36 10.70 2.79
C THR A 156 -42.55 10.88 1.85
N ARG A 157 -42.42 10.53 0.55
CA ARG A 157 -43.57 10.45 -0.36
C ARG A 157 -44.52 9.33 0.05
N ILE A 158 -43.99 8.14 0.32
CA ILE A 158 -44.81 6.98 0.74
C ILE A 158 -45.55 7.31 2.04
N LEU A 159 -44.86 7.88 3.03
CA LEU A 159 -45.49 8.27 4.31
C LEU A 159 -46.62 9.30 4.11
N ARG A 160 -46.48 10.25 3.17
CA ARG A 160 -47.55 11.20 2.82
C ARG A 160 -48.75 10.52 2.15
N VAL A 161 -48.51 9.59 1.24
CA VAL A 161 -49.60 8.83 0.60
C VAL A 161 -50.33 8.00 1.65
N VAL A 162 -49.60 7.30 2.50
CA VAL A 162 -50.16 6.49 3.60
C VAL A 162 -50.95 7.36 4.57
N SER A 163 -50.46 8.54 4.93
CA SER A 163 -51.19 9.45 5.85
C SER A 163 -52.44 10.05 5.21
N SER A 164 -52.42 10.39 3.92
CA SER A 164 -53.61 10.82 3.18
C SER A 164 -54.65 9.70 3.06
N VAL A 165 -54.23 8.47 2.73
CA VAL A 165 -55.13 7.32 2.68
C VAL A 165 -55.73 7.05 4.06
N LYS A 166 -54.92 7.05 5.12
CA LYS A 166 -55.40 6.86 6.50
C LYS A 166 -56.43 7.91 6.90
N ARG A 167 -56.27 9.16 6.45
CA ARG A 167 -57.21 10.25 6.71
C ARG A 167 -58.53 10.06 5.95
N SER A 168 -58.48 9.62 4.69
CA SER A 168 -59.67 9.27 3.89
C SER A 168 -60.42 8.04 4.40
N VAL A 169 -59.70 7.11 5.03
CA VAL A 169 -60.26 5.90 5.65
C VAL A 169 -60.97 6.21 6.98
N LEU A 170 -60.49 7.21 7.73
CA LEU A 170 -61.09 7.59 9.02
C LEU A 170 -62.31 8.52 8.86
N THR A 171 -62.51 9.14 7.69
CA THR A 171 -63.64 10.03 7.41
C THR A 171 -64.74 9.40 6.57
N THR A 172 -64.61 8.12 6.20
CA THR A 172 -65.62 7.43 5.40
C THR A 172 -66.67 6.81 6.30
N PRO A 173 -67.96 7.15 6.15
CA PRO A 173 -69.03 6.55 6.94
C PRO A 173 -69.13 5.03 6.66
N SER A 174 -69.40 4.26 7.73
CA SER A 174 -69.34 2.79 7.82
C SER A 174 -69.85 2.00 6.60
N TRP A 175 -70.98 2.40 6.02
CA TRP A 175 -71.60 1.79 4.84
C TRP A 175 -70.74 1.83 3.55
N ILE A 176 -69.93 2.88 3.30
CA ILE A 176 -69.07 2.96 2.11
C ILE A 176 -67.89 1.99 2.23
N PHE A 177 -67.39 1.79 3.45
CA PHE A 177 -66.33 0.83 3.74
C PHE A 177 -66.78 -0.62 3.49
N LEU A 178 -68.02 -0.94 3.87
CA LEU A 178 -68.64 -2.24 3.59
C LEU A 178 -68.84 -2.47 2.09
N CYS A 179 -69.16 -1.43 1.32
CA CYS A 179 -69.21 -1.48 -0.15
C CYS A 179 -67.85 -1.70 -0.83
N PHE A 180 -66.76 -1.12 -0.29
CA PHE A 180 -65.42 -1.36 -0.81
C PHE A 180 -64.92 -2.78 -0.53
N ILE A 181 -65.20 -3.33 0.66
CA ILE A 181 -64.84 -4.71 1.02
C ILE A 181 -65.62 -5.72 0.15
N SER A 182 -66.89 -5.45 -0.18
CA SER A 182 -67.67 -6.31 -1.08
C SER A 182 -67.18 -6.25 -2.53
N LEU A 183 -66.79 -5.08 -3.04
CA LEU A 183 -66.19 -4.93 -4.37
C LEU A 183 -64.80 -5.59 -4.49
N PHE A 184 -63.97 -5.54 -3.44
CA PHE A 184 -62.68 -6.25 -3.43
C PHE A 184 -62.84 -7.78 -3.40
N LYS A 185 -63.88 -8.30 -2.75
CA LYS A 185 -64.25 -9.72 -2.86
C LYS A 185 -64.67 -10.09 -4.29
N ILE A 186 -65.31 -9.19 -5.03
CA ILE A 186 -65.74 -9.39 -6.42
C ILE A 186 -64.54 -9.39 -7.39
N GLN A 187 -63.54 -8.50 -7.22
CA GLN A 187 -62.32 -8.51 -8.04
C GLN A 187 -61.37 -9.68 -7.71
N ASN A 188 -61.26 -10.09 -6.45
CA ASN A 188 -60.39 -11.21 -6.07
C ASN A 188 -60.99 -12.59 -6.47
N TRP A 189 -62.30 -12.64 -6.77
CA TRP A 189 -62.95 -13.80 -7.40
C TRP A 189 -62.53 -14.02 -8.87
N GLY A 190 -61.96 -12.99 -9.52
CA GLY A 190 -61.42 -13.06 -10.88
C GLY A 190 -60.00 -13.64 -10.98
N TYR A 191 -59.22 -13.70 -9.90
CA TYR A 191 -57.84 -14.16 -9.94
C TYR A 191 -57.68 -15.69 -9.85
N GLN A 192 -58.71 -16.45 -9.46
CA GLN A 192 -58.69 -17.91 -9.54
C GLN A 192 -59.09 -18.47 -10.92
N LYS A 193 -59.47 -17.61 -11.89
CA LYS A 193 -59.94 -18.02 -13.22
C LYS A 193 -58.95 -17.75 -14.36
N LEU A 194 -57.74 -17.26 -14.07
CA LEU A 194 -56.72 -16.93 -15.07
C LEU A 194 -55.47 -17.83 -15.04
N THR A 195 -55.56 -19.03 -14.45
CA THR A 195 -54.49 -20.05 -14.54
C THR A 195 -54.84 -21.24 -15.42
N ARG A 196 -55.92 -21.18 -16.24
CA ARG A 196 -56.39 -22.34 -17.01
C ARG A 196 -56.39 -22.24 -18.53
N TYR A 197 -55.92 -21.14 -19.14
CA TYR A 197 -55.71 -21.08 -20.60
C TYR A 197 -54.55 -20.17 -21.00
N ALA A 198 -53.36 -20.76 -21.15
CA ALA A 198 -52.39 -20.39 -22.19
C ALA A 198 -51.41 -21.57 -22.39
N PRO A 199 -51.24 -22.09 -23.62
CA PRO A 199 -50.46 -23.28 -23.91
C PRO A 199 -48.95 -23.01 -24.11
N THR A 200 -48.17 -24.04 -23.78
CA THR A 200 -46.85 -24.45 -24.32
C THR A 200 -46.72 -24.19 -25.83
N THR A 201 -45.62 -23.65 -26.39
CA THR A 201 -44.28 -24.26 -26.53
C THR A 201 -43.22 -23.35 -27.20
N LEU A 202 -41.95 -23.52 -26.80
CA LEU A 202 -40.66 -23.47 -27.56
C LEU A 202 -40.18 -22.15 -28.22
N LYS A 203 -38.88 -21.75 -28.26
CA LYS A 203 -37.57 -22.14 -27.69
C LYS A 203 -36.54 -21.10 -28.23
N PHE A 204 -35.51 -20.69 -27.47
CA PHE A 204 -34.08 -20.68 -27.88
C PHE A 204 -33.12 -20.18 -26.78
N HIS A 205 -32.12 -21.03 -26.48
CA HIS A 205 -30.72 -20.82 -26.01
C HIS A 205 -30.40 -19.80 -24.89
N SER A 206 -29.96 -20.24 -23.70
CA SER A 206 -28.55 -20.53 -23.26
C SER A 206 -27.72 -19.23 -23.09
N TYR A 207 -27.06 -18.89 -21.98
CA TYR A 207 -26.19 -19.66 -21.09
C TYR A 207 -25.99 -18.88 -19.77
N ASP A 208 -25.77 -19.61 -18.66
CA ASP A 208 -24.95 -19.31 -17.46
C ASP A 208 -25.08 -17.98 -16.69
N GLN A 209 -25.03 -17.91 -15.35
CA GLN A 209 -24.30 -18.75 -14.39
C GLN A 209 -24.89 -18.57 -12.98
N GLY A 210 -24.76 -19.63 -12.16
CA GLY A 210 -25.48 -19.80 -10.90
C GLY A 210 -25.07 -18.91 -9.73
N LEU A 211 -26.04 -18.67 -8.85
CA LEU A 211 -25.82 -18.18 -7.48
C LEU A 211 -26.90 -18.76 -6.56
N LEU A 212 -26.64 -19.97 -6.08
CA LEU A 212 -27.11 -20.42 -4.78
C LEU A 212 -25.90 -21.07 -4.12
N GLN A 213 -25.43 -20.50 -3.01
CA GLN A 213 -25.26 -21.18 -1.73
C GLN A 213 -24.54 -20.26 -0.74
N SER A 214 -25.12 -20.17 0.46
CA SER A 214 -24.49 -19.78 1.73
C SER A 214 -24.19 -18.28 1.99
N TRP A 215 -25.17 -17.60 2.56
CA TRP A 215 -24.88 -16.64 3.64
C TRP A 215 -25.27 -17.28 4.96
N THR A 216 -24.31 -17.97 5.58
CA THR A 216 -24.43 -18.34 7.00
C THR A 216 -24.19 -17.10 7.84
N VAL A 217 -25.23 -16.71 8.58
CA VAL A 217 -25.18 -15.65 9.59
C VAL A 217 -24.28 -16.11 10.74
N ARG A 218 -23.06 -15.58 10.85
CA ARG A 218 -22.28 -15.67 12.09
C ARG A 218 -22.83 -14.67 13.11
N LYS A 219 -23.40 -15.18 14.21
CA LYS A 219 -23.64 -14.42 15.44
C LYS A 219 -22.32 -14.07 16.14
N PRO A 220 -22.20 -12.91 16.80
CA PRO A 220 -21.06 -12.60 17.66
C PRO A 220 -21.22 -13.29 19.02
N HIS A 221 -20.24 -14.08 19.42
CA HIS A 221 -20.11 -14.61 20.77
C HIS A 221 -19.28 -13.64 21.62
N ARG A 222 -19.95 -12.95 22.55
CA ARG A 222 -19.30 -12.43 23.77
C ARG A 222 -19.10 -13.62 24.72
N ARG A 223 -17.87 -13.86 25.16
CA ARG A 223 -17.61 -14.37 26.50
C ARG A 223 -16.51 -13.55 27.15
N ILE A 224 -16.93 -12.92 28.23
CA ILE A 224 -16.13 -12.45 29.35
C ILE A 224 -15.63 -13.71 30.09
N SER A 225 -14.35 -13.74 30.48
CA SER A 225 -13.93 -14.49 31.66
C SER A 225 -12.76 -13.80 32.33
N HIS A 226 -12.98 -13.46 33.60
CA HIS A 226 -11.97 -13.17 34.59
C HIS A 226 -11.14 -14.44 34.88
N LYS A 227 -9.82 -14.29 34.97
CA LYS A 227 -8.97 -14.54 36.15
C LYS A 227 -7.50 -14.44 35.73
#